data_AF-A0A435GYG5-F1
#
_entry.id   AF-A0A435GYG5-F1
#
_cell.length_a   1.000
_cell.length_b   1.000
_cell.length_c   1.000
_cell.angle_alpha   90.00
_cell.angle_beta   90.00
_cell.angle_gamma   90.00
#
_symmetry.space_group_name_H-M   'P 1'
#
loop_
_entity.id
_entity.type
_entity.pdbx_description
1 polymer ?
#
loop_
_entity_poly.entity_id
_entity_poly.type
_entity_poly.pdbx_seq_one_letter_code
_entity_poly.pdbx_strand_id
1 'polypeptide(L)'
;SADQATIVNDGLGIPYYFSRTTFDDDYSSNEFSSAGDATITNRNGGSTTFYGHSDGGAATLVNEAGGTLDFQQASQAAHATILNGAGGSVLVRFRDQDSVLDVGSLSGDGAIQIDDSQLAPQLSLGSLGHDDVIGGTISGNGSLTKTGTGKLTLNGQNSYAGLTTVGMETLVVGDDGHGTASLAGDVTVDSGARLGGIGTIGGNVTILGTHGVGNSIGVQTVGGNYVNHGIFEVEAPPAGADRLIVGGTVDISGATLNLVLTPATAESWNLLNGPYTIIQNNG
;
A
#
# COMPACT_ATOMS: atom_id res chain seq x y z
N SER A 1 -26.94 -11.31 0.17
CA SER A 1 -26.35 -10.63 -1.00
C SER A 1 -27.06 -9.30 -1.23
N ALA A 2 -26.35 -8.24 -1.59
CA ALA A 2 -26.94 -7.00 -2.13
C ALA A 2 -27.04 -7.01 -3.68
N ASP A 3 -26.60 -8.08 -4.34
CA ASP A 3 -26.64 -8.29 -5.79
C ASP A 3 -26.15 -7.04 -6.55
N GLN A 4 -26.92 -6.48 -7.49
CA GLN A 4 -26.56 -5.30 -8.28
C GLN A 4 -27.15 -3.99 -7.72
N ALA A 5 -27.41 -3.92 -6.42
CA ALA A 5 -28.03 -2.74 -5.82
C ALA A 5 -27.15 -1.49 -5.92
N THR A 6 -27.79 -0.33 -5.98
CA THR A 6 -27.13 0.96 -5.70
C THR A 6 -27.57 1.44 -4.33
N ILE A 7 -26.61 1.54 -3.40
CA ILE A 7 -26.85 1.89 -2.00
C ILE A 7 -26.11 3.19 -1.70
N VAL A 8 -26.78 4.10 -1.00
CA VAL A 8 -26.20 5.37 -0.56
C VAL A 8 -26.41 5.51 0.94
N ASN A 9 -25.31 5.47 1.68
CA ASN A 9 -25.28 5.79 3.09
C ASN A 9 -24.87 7.27 3.25
N ASP A 10 -25.85 8.16 3.42
CA ASP A 10 -25.64 9.59 3.68
C ASP A 10 -26.02 9.94 5.12
N GLY A 11 -25.03 10.25 5.96
CA GLY A 11 -25.23 10.68 7.35
C GLY A 11 -25.70 12.14 7.47
N LEU A 12 -25.87 12.85 6.34
CA LEU A 12 -26.29 14.25 6.26
C LEU A 12 -25.34 15.26 6.94
N GLY A 13 -24.19 14.82 7.45
CA GLY A 13 -23.19 15.67 8.09
C GLY A 13 -23.65 16.23 9.44
N ILE A 14 -24.71 15.67 10.00
CA ILE A 14 -25.29 16.09 11.27
C ILE A 14 -24.87 15.11 12.38
N PRO A 15 -24.43 15.59 13.56
CA PRO A 15 -24.13 14.72 14.67
C PRO A 15 -25.32 13.81 15.01
N TYR A 16 -25.03 12.52 15.28
CA TYR A 16 -26.00 11.50 15.71
C TYR A 16 -27.00 11.00 14.65
N TYR A 17 -26.90 11.43 13.39
CA TYR A 17 -27.61 10.79 12.29
C TYR A 17 -26.65 9.89 11.53
N PHE A 18 -26.96 8.59 11.51
CA PHE A 18 -26.12 7.60 10.86
C PHE A 18 -26.97 6.89 9.82
N SER A 19 -26.58 7.01 8.56
CA SER A 19 -27.02 6.07 7.54
C SER A 19 -26.00 4.95 7.50
N ARG A 20 -26.45 3.70 7.69
CA ARG A 20 -25.57 2.55 7.80
C ARG A 20 -26.12 1.35 7.06
N THR A 21 -25.26 0.75 6.25
CA THR A 21 -25.44 -0.61 5.75
C THR A 21 -24.55 -1.55 6.54
N THR A 22 -25.05 -2.73 6.89
CA THR A 22 -24.26 -3.76 7.59
C THR A 22 -24.46 -5.10 6.91
N PHE A 23 -23.36 -5.72 6.50
CA PHE A 23 -23.28 -7.11 6.11
C PHE A 23 -22.76 -7.86 7.33
N ASP A 24 -23.63 -8.68 7.91
CA ASP A 24 -23.40 -9.36 9.18
C ASP A 24 -23.58 -10.86 8.96
N ASP A 25 -22.62 -11.65 9.41
CA ASP A 25 -22.69 -13.10 9.42
C ASP A 25 -22.22 -13.64 10.76
N ASP A 26 -23.07 -14.43 11.41
CA ASP A 26 -22.73 -15.12 12.65
C ASP A 26 -21.97 -16.41 12.30
N TYR A 27 -20.85 -16.67 13.00
CA TYR A 27 -19.94 -17.85 12.88
C TYR A 27 -20.59 -19.26 12.85
N SER A 28 -21.93 -19.35 12.88
CA SER A 28 -22.70 -20.58 12.99
C SER A 28 -23.28 -21.11 11.67
N SER A 29 -23.19 -20.38 10.56
CA SER A 29 -23.78 -20.78 9.27
C SER A 29 -22.76 -20.74 8.12
N ASN A 30 -22.98 -21.53 7.07
CA ASN A 30 -22.18 -21.50 5.83
C ASN A 30 -22.72 -20.44 4.83
N GLU A 31 -23.53 -19.48 5.29
CA GLU A 31 -24.15 -18.45 4.44
C GLU A 31 -23.50 -17.08 4.69
N PHE A 32 -22.50 -16.73 3.88
CA PHE A 32 -21.84 -15.45 4.00
C PHE A 32 -22.74 -14.29 3.53
N SER A 33 -22.92 -13.28 4.38
CA SER A 33 -23.48 -12.00 3.97
C SER A 33 -22.53 -11.33 2.98
N SER A 34 -23.01 -11.04 1.77
CA SER A 34 -22.18 -10.42 0.72
C SER A 34 -22.77 -9.15 0.13
N ALA A 35 -21.92 -8.20 -0.25
CA ALA A 35 -22.30 -7.03 -1.05
C ALA A 35 -22.51 -7.34 -2.54
N GLY A 36 -22.18 -8.55 -3.02
CA GLY A 36 -22.44 -8.96 -4.40
C GLY A 36 -21.70 -8.08 -5.41
N ASP A 37 -22.42 -7.58 -6.41
CA ASP A 37 -21.94 -6.67 -7.46
C ASP A 37 -22.40 -5.22 -7.21
N ALA A 38 -22.74 -4.87 -5.97
CA ALA A 38 -23.39 -3.62 -5.65
C ALA A 38 -22.46 -2.42 -5.85
N THR A 39 -23.06 -1.24 -6.03
CA THR A 39 -22.35 0.04 -5.85
C THR A 39 -22.82 0.67 -4.56
N ILE A 40 -21.91 0.85 -3.60
CA ILE A 40 -22.23 1.39 -2.28
C ILE A 40 -21.42 2.67 -2.04
N THR A 41 -22.10 3.78 -1.78
CA THR A 41 -21.46 5.07 -1.48
C THR A 41 -21.70 5.49 -0.04
N ASN A 42 -20.63 5.74 0.72
CA ASN A 42 -20.65 6.29 2.07
C ASN A 42 -20.21 7.75 2.05
N ARG A 43 -20.99 8.64 2.68
CA ARG A 43 -20.69 10.09 2.72
C ARG A 43 -21.29 10.79 3.93
N ASN A 44 -20.70 11.92 4.31
CA ASN A 44 -21.20 12.81 5.36
C ASN A 44 -21.52 12.09 6.69
N GLY A 45 -20.67 11.16 7.14
CA GLY A 45 -20.89 10.34 8.35
C GLY A 45 -21.64 9.03 8.11
N GLY A 46 -22.06 8.75 6.88
CA GLY A 46 -22.62 7.47 6.49
C GLY A 46 -21.56 6.36 6.45
N SER A 47 -21.99 5.12 6.67
CA SER A 47 -21.08 3.98 6.82
C SER A 47 -21.57 2.69 6.19
N THR A 48 -20.62 1.86 5.79
CA THR A 48 -20.83 0.44 5.50
C THR A 48 -19.93 -0.39 6.40
N THR A 49 -20.50 -1.39 7.07
CA THR A 49 -19.76 -2.32 7.93
C THR A 49 -19.87 -3.74 7.38
N PHE A 50 -18.74 -4.42 7.26
CA PHE A 50 -18.62 -5.86 7.07
C PHE A 50 -18.16 -6.47 8.40
N TYR A 51 -18.94 -7.40 8.94
CA TYR A 51 -18.71 -8.08 10.21
C TYR A 51 -18.81 -9.60 10.03
N GLY A 52 -18.14 -10.38 10.88
CA GLY A 52 -18.07 -11.83 10.75
C GLY A 52 -17.37 -12.28 9.47
N HIS A 53 -17.79 -13.41 8.90
CA HIS A 53 -17.27 -13.93 7.63
C HIS A 53 -17.92 -13.28 6.38
N SER A 54 -18.37 -12.03 6.49
CA SER A 54 -19.00 -11.32 5.37
C SER A 54 -18.01 -11.00 4.23
N ASP A 55 -18.52 -10.87 3.01
CA ASP A 55 -17.72 -10.69 1.80
C ASP A 55 -18.14 -9.43 1.01
N GLY A 56 -17.18 -8.55 0.70
CA GLY A 56 -17.36 -7.41 -0.20
C GLY A 56 -17.83 -7.78 -1.60
N GLY A 57 -17.75 -9.05 -2.01
CA GLY A 57 -18.10 -9.51 -3.35
C GLY A 57 -17.27 -8.80 -4.41
N ALA A 58 -17.83 -8.65 -5.61
CA ALA A 58 -17.27 -7.83 -6.68
C ALA A 58 -17.79 -6.37 -6.64
N ALA A 59 -18.23 -5.91 -5.46
CA ALA A 59 -18.85 -4.60 -5.31
C ALA A 59 -17.86 -3.46 -5.56
N THR A 60 -18.41 -2.32 -5.99
CA THR A 60 -17.72 -1.02 -5.98
C THR A 60 -18.10 -0.27 -4.71
N LEU A 61 -17.14 -0.12 -3.80
CA LEU A 61 -17.32 0.53 -2.50
C LEU A 61 -16.66 1.91 -2.53
N VAL A 62 -17.46 2.96 -2.40
CA VAL A 62 -17.00 4.36 -2.50
C VAL A 62 -17.14 5.04 -1.16
N ASN A 63 -16.04 5.55 -0.62
CA ASN A 63 -16.08 6.51 0.49
C ASN A 63 -15.79 7.91 -0.06
N GLU A 64 -16.74 8.81 0.11
CA GLU A 64 -16.51 10.24 -0.07
C GLU A 64 -16.14 10.88 1.27
N ALA A 65 -16.02 12.21 1.30
CA ALA A 65 -15.70 12.95 2.52
C ALA A 65 -16.66 12.59 3.67
N GLY A 66 -16.08 12.22 4.82
CA GLY A 66 -16.81 11.78 6.01
C GLY A 66 -17.47 10.40 5.89
N GLY A 67 -17.33 9.71 4.76
CA GLY A 67 -17.80 8.33 4.59
C GLY A 67 -16.85 7.33 5.26
N THR A 68 -17.42 6.26 5.82
CA THR A 68 -16.63 5.19 6.46
C THR A 68 -16.96 3.83 5.86
N LEU A 69 -15.91 3.08 5.51
CA LEU A 69 -15.98 1.65 5.24
C LEU A 69 -15.23 0.92 6.35
N ASP A 70 -15.83 -0.11 6.91
CA ASP A 70 -15.36 -0.72 8.13
C ASP A 70 -15.43 -2.24 8.05
N PHE A 71 -14.26 -2.87 8.08
CA PHE A 71 -14.07 -4.32 8.05
C PHE A 71 -13.69 -4.82 9.44
N GLN A 72 -14.41 -5.81 9.92
CA GLN A 72 -14.25 -6.38 11.25
C GLN A 72 -14.28 -7.91 11.20
N GLN A 73 -13.58 -8.57 12.14
CA GLN A 73 -13.44 -10.03 12.19
C GLN A 73 -12.97 -10.65 10.86
N ALA A 74 -13.26 -11.91 10.56
CA ALA A 74 -12.82 -12.58 9.32
C ALA A 74 -13.51 -12.10 8.01
N SER A 75 -13.91 -10.83 7.92
CA SER A 75 -14.56 -10.27 6.73
C SER A 75 -13.56 -10.06 5.59
N GLN A 76 -13.98 -10.27 4.35
CA GLN A 76 -13.11 -10.21 3.17
C GLN A 76 -13.62 -9.24 2.11
N ALA A 77 -12.71 -8.76 1.24
CA ALA A 77 -13.03 -7.89 0.11
C ALA A 77 -12.16 -8.19 -1.12
N ALA A 78 -11.73 -9.44 -1.27
CA ALA A 78 -10.69 -9.85 -2.22
C ALA A 78 -11.05 -9.57 -3.70
N HIS A 79 -12.34 -9.43 -4.01
CA HIS A 79 -12.84 -9.14 -5.35
C HIS A 79 -13.45 -7.74 -5.48
N ALA A 80 -13.49 -6.96 -4.40
CA ALA A 80 -14.10 -5.65 -4.40
C ALA A 80 -13.15 -4.58 -4.92
N THR A 81 -13.72 -3.52 -5.49
CA THR A 81 -13.00 -2.29 -5.83
C THR A 81 -13.38 -1.20 -4.83
N ILE A 82 -12.41 -0.66 -4.11
CA ILE A 82 -12.62 0.37 -3.09
C ILE A 82 -12.02 1.70 -3.57
N LEU A 83 -12.87 2.73 -3.63
CA LEU A 83 -12.49 4.11 -3.91
C LEU A 83 -12.63 4.93 -2.62
N ASN A 84 -11.52 5.12 -1.91
CA ASN A 84 -11.48 5.87 -0.65
C ASN A 84 -11.04 7.31 -0.92
N GLY A 85 -11.99 8.16 -1.32
CA GLY A 85 -11.73 9.57 -1.65
C GLY A 85 -11.26 10.40 -0.45
N ALA A 86 -10.77 11.61 -0.75
CA ALA A 86 -10.28 12.54 0.28
C ALA A 86 -11.30 12.77 1.40
N GLY A 87 -10.85 12.62 2.65
CA GLY A 87 -11.71 12.72 3.84
C GLY A 87 -12.59 11.49 4.11
N GLY A 88 -12.54 10.46 3.26
CA GLY A 88 -13.08 9.14 3.53
C GLY A 88 -12.19 8.33 4.48
N SER A 89 -12.73 7.25 5.05
CA SER A 89 -11.99 6.38 5.97
C SER A 89 -12.27 4.90 5.70
N VAL A 90 -11.21 4.10 5.62
CA VAL A 90 -11.28 2.63 5.70
C VAL A 90 -10.72 2.19 7.03
N LEU A 91 -11.48 1.40 7.78
CA LEU A 91 -11.07 0.83 9.07
C LEU A 91 -10.94 -0.69 8.93
N VAL A 92 -9.81 -1.25 9.38
CA VAL A 92 -9.52 -2.68 9.42
C VAL A 92 -9.30 -3.08 10.87
N ARG A 93 -10.26 -3.83 11.45
CA ARG A 93 -10.35 -4.06 12.91
C ARG A 93 -10.67 -5.51 13.22
N PHE A 94 -9.65 -6.36 13.18
CA PHE A 94 -9.82 -7.80 13.40
C PHE A 94 -9.54 -8.20 14.84
N ARG A 95 -10.45 -9.00 15.41
CA ARG A 95 -10.41 -9.46 16.80
C ARG A 95 -10.24 -10.98 16.92
N ASP A 96 -10.13 -11.68 15.80
CA ASP A 96 -10.01 -13.13 15.71
C ASP A 96 -8.71 -13.55 15.01
N GLN A 97 -8.48 -14.87 14.97
CA GLN A 97 -7.22 -15.48 14.55
C GLN A 97 -6.92 -15.28 13.05
N ASP A 98 -7.94 -14.99 12.23
CA ASP A 98 -7.81 -14.74 10.80
C ASP A 98 -7.60 -13.24 10.55
N SER A 99 -6.51 -12.70 11.10
CA SER A 99 -6.23 -11.25 11.13
C SER A 99 -5.81 -10.66 9.78
N VAL A 100 -6.29 -11.17 8.64
CA VAL A 100 -5.92 -10.71 7.29
C VAL A 100 -7.16 -10.21 6.54
N LEU A 101 -7.09 -9.01 5.98
CA LEU A 101 -8.09 -8.45 5.07
C LEU A 101 -7.50 -8.55 3.67
N ASP A 102 -8.05 -9.39 2.82
CA ASP A 102 -7.73 -9.33 1.39
C ASP A 102 -8.64 -8.31 0.71
N VAL A 103 -8.05 -7.34 0.03
CA VAL A 103 -8.75 -6.35 -0.78
C VAL A 103 -8.35 -6.48 -2.24
N GLY A 104 -9.35 -6.51 -3.11
CA GLY A 104 -9.18 -6.57 -4.56
C GLY A 104 -8.40 -5.39 -5.12
N SER A 105 -8.95 -4.20 -5.01
CA SER A 105 -8.32 -2.92 -5.38
C SER A 105 -8.71 -1.85 -4.37
N LEU A 106 -7.75 -1.00 -4.00
CA LEU A 106 -7.96 0.11 -3.07
C LEU A 106 -7.16 1.34 -3.52
N SER A 107 -7.88 2.39 -3.89
CA SER A 107 -7.28 3.65 -4.34
C SER A 107 -7.94 4.89 -3.71
N GLY A 108 -7.19 5.99 -3.65
CA GLY A 108 -7.69 7.32 -3.23
C GLY A 108 -6.88 7.97 -2.09
N ASP A 109 -7.34 9.16 -1.69
CA ASP A 109 -6.65 10.05 -0.74
C ASP A 109 -7.19 9.97 0.70
N GLY A 110 -8.20 9.12 0.93
CA GLY A 110 -8.80 8.92 2.24
C GLY A 110 -7.88 8.14 3.19
N ALA A 111 -8.10 8.32 4.50
CA ALA A 111 -7.30 7.64 5.52
C ALA A 111 -7.62 6.14 5.57
N ILE A 112 -6.62 5.34 5.94
CA ILE A 112 -6.76 3.91 6.21
C ILE A 112 -6.20 3.66 7.61
N GLN A 113 -6.95 2.96 8.44
CA GLN A 113 -6.51 2.57 9.79
C GLN A 113 -6.50 1.04 9.89
N ILE A 114 -5.32 0.48 10.11
CA ILE A 114 -5.05 -0.94 10.35
C ILE A 114 -4.69 -1.07 11.82
N ASP A 115 -5.71 -1.08 12.67
CA ASP A 115 -5.54 -0.92 14.12
C ASP A 115 -6.48 -1.85 14.87
N ASP A 116 -5.91 -2.70 15.72
CA ASP A 116 -6.65 -3.42 16.74
C ASP A 116 -5.90 -3.37 18.07
N SER A 117 -6.66 -3.24 19.17
CA SER A 117 -6.06 -3.07 20.50
C SER A 117 -5.49 -4.36 21.11
N GLN A 118 -5.75 -5.52 20.50
CA GLN A 118 -5.36 -6.84 21.01
C GLN A 118 -4.45 -7.59 20.03
N LEU A 119 -4.58 -7.35 18.72
CA LEU A 119 -3.84 -8.02 17.66
C LEU A 119 -3.18 -7.01 16.70
N ALA A 120 -2.26 -7.49 15.87
CA ALA A 120 -1.67 -6.71 14.77
C ALA A 120 -2.26 -7.20 13.44
N PRO A 121 -3.36 -6.60 12.95
CA PRO A 121 -4.00 -7.05 11.72
C PRO A 121 -3.10 -6.84 10.50
N GLN A 122 -3.35 -7.58 9.44
CA GLN A 122 -2.69 -7.47 8.15
C GLN A 122 -3.69 -7.00 7.10
N LEU A 123 -3.32 -5.99 6.34
CA LEU A 123 -4.02 -5.59 5.13
C LEU A 123 -3.27 -6.15 3.91
N SER A 124 -3.93 -6.94 3.08
CA SER A 124 -3.41 -7.50 1.84
C SER A 124 -4.08 -6.80 0.66
N LEU A 125 -3.29 -6.14 -0.20
CA LEU A 125 -3.81 -5.29 -1.28
C LEU A 125 -3.35 -5.78 -2.64
N GLY A 126 -4.28 -5.82 -3.59
CA GLY A 126 -4.00 -5.96 -5.02
C GLY A 126 -4.53 -7.24 -5.65
N SER A 127 -5.44 -7.98 -4.99
CA SER A 127 -5.97 -9.26 -5.49
C SER A 127 -6.65 -9.18 -6.86
N LEU A 128 -7.10 -8.00 -7.31
CA LEU A 128 -7.61 -7.77 -8.68
C LEU A 128 -6.52 -7.46 -9.71
N GLY A 129 -5.28 -7.24 -9.28
CA GLY A 129 -4.14 -6.94 -10.16
C GLY A 129 -4.20 -5.56 -10.82
N HIS A 130 -4.98 -4.63 -10.28
CA HIS A 130 -5.04 -3.25 -10.75
C HIS A 130 -3.86 -2.42 -10.25
N ASP A 131 -3.47 -1.42 -11.04
CA ASP A 131 -2.61 -0.36 -10.55
C ASP A 131 -3.42 0.51 -9.58
N ASP A 132 -2.94 0.59 -8.33
CA ASP A 132 -3.59 1.32 -7.25
C ASP A 132 -2.71 2.45 -6.74
N VAL A 133 -3.32 3.58 -6.40
CA VAL A 133 -2.64 4.74 -5.80
C VAL A 133 -3.35 5.13 -4.52
N ILE A 134 -2.62 5.09 -3.42
CA ILE A 134 -3.08 5.53 -2.09
C ILE A 134 -2.32 6.79 -1.73
N GLY A 135 -3.02 7.94 -1.81
CA GLY A 135 -2.50 9.24 -1.38
C GLY A 135 -2.74 9.51 0.11
N GLY A 136 -3.70 8.83 0.71
CA GLY A 136 -4.03 8.95 2.12
C GLY A 136 -2.99 8.31 3.04
N THR A 137 -3.06 8.63 4.33
CA THR A 137 -2.21 8.00 5.35
C THR A 137 -2.77 6.65 5.76
N ILE A 138 -1.92 5.62 5.75
CA ILE A 138 -2.15 4.35 6.43
C ILE A 138 -1.54 4.42 7.84
N SER A 139 -2.32 4.09 8.87
CA SER A 139 -1.92 4.20 10.29
C SER A 139 -2.37 3.00 11.11
N GLY A 140 -1.84 2.84 12.33
CA GLY A 140 -2.22 1.79 13.28
C GLY A 140 -1.07 0.86 13.66
N ASN A 141 -1.37 -0.29 14.26
CA ASN A 141 -0.36 -1.27 14.68
C ASN A 141 -0.21 -2.46 13.71
N GLY A 142 -1.03 -2.52 12.67
CA GLY A 142 -1.02 -3.62 11.71
C GLY A 142 0.10 -3.56 10.66
N SER A 143 0.09 -4.57 9.80
CA SER A 143 1.03 -4.81 8.70
C SER A 143 0.38 -4.65 7.33
N LEU A 144 1.18 -4.47 6.30
CA LEU A 144 0.74 -4.35 4.92
C LEU A 144 1.42 -5.43 4.07
N THR A 145 0.65 -6.11 3.22
CA THR A 145 1.18 -6.97 2.17
C THR A 145 0.68 -6.50 0.81
N LYS A 146 1.61 -6.25 -0.11
CA LYS A 146 1.32 -6.02 -1.52
C LYS A 146 1.30 -7.37 -2.25
N THR A 147 0.14 -7.72 -2.80
CA THR A 147 -0.11 -8.93 -3.60
C THR A 147 -0.58 -8.57 -5.01
N GLY A 148 -0.76 -9.58 -5.85
CA GLY A 148 -1.29 -9.44 -7.20
C GLY A 148 -0.39 -8.68 -8.18
N THR A 149 -0.87 -8.59 -9.43
CA THR A 149 -0.04 -8.21 -10.59
C THR A 149 0.02 -6.71 -10.88
N GLY A 150 -0.73 -5.90 -10.14
CA GLY A 150 -0.74 -4.46 -10.33
C GLY A 150 0.39 -3.76 -9.58
N LYS A 151 0.67 -2.51 -9.92
CA LYS A 151 1.55 -1.63 -9.15
C LYS A 151 0.79 -0.94 -8.03
N LEU A 152 1.31 -0.98 -6.81
CA LEU A 152 0.79 -0.16 -5.70
C LEU A 152 1.71 1.03 -5.47
N THR A 153 1.16 2.24 -5.53
CA THR A 153 1.88 3.48 -5.18
C THR A 153 1.34 4.05 -3.87
N LEU A 154 2.21 4.22 -2.89
CA LEU A 154 1.92 4.84 -1.61
C LEU A 154 2.53 6.25 -1.57
N ASN A 155 1.68 7.27 -1.69
CA ASN A 155 2.07 8.67 -1.71
C ASN A 155 1.88 9.38 -0.36
N GLY A 156 1.15 8.74 0.57
CA GLY A 156 0.95 9.23 1.93
C GLY A 156 2.16 9.05 2.86
N GLN A 157 2.07 9.69 4.04
CA GLN A 157 3.01 9.50 5.14
C GLN A 157 2.50 8.41 6.09
N ASN A 158 2.86 7.16 5.81
CA ASN A 158 2.30 6.02 6.51
C ASN A 158 3.00 5.79 7.85
N SER A 159 2.20 5.62 8.91
CA SER A 159 2.65 5.55 10.30
C SER A 159 2.35 4.20 10.96
N TYR A 160 1.87 3.21 10.20
CA TYR A 160 1.64 1.88 10.75
C TYR A 160 2.95 1.20 11.18
N ALA A 161 2.91 0.48 12.29
CA ALA A 161 4.11 -0.06 12.93
C ALA A 161 4.54 -1.45 12.40
N GLY A 162 3.62 -2.20 11.80
CA GLY A 162 3.89 -3.55 11.31
C GLY A 162 4.75 -3.58 10.03
N LEU A 163 5.21 -4.78 9.70
CA LEU A 163 6.02 -5.04 8.51
C LEU A 163 5.25 -4.70 7.22
N THR A 164 5.97 -4.15 6.23
CA THR A 164 5.51 -4.11 4.84
C THR A 164 6.13 -5.26 4.06
N THR A 165 5.32 -6.15 3.51
CA THR A 165 5.77 -7.22 2.63
C THR A 165 5.40 -6.91 1.19
N VAL A 166 6.38 -6.86 0.29
CA VAL A 166 6.16 -6.79 -1.16
C VAL A 166 6.27 -8.20 -1.71
N GLY A 167 5.12 -8.88 -1.82
CA GLY A 167 5.06 -10.28 -2.24
C GLY A 167 5.04 -10.47 -3.74
N MET A 168 4.45 -9.51 -4.48
CA MET A 168 4.33 -9.58 -5.95
C MET A 168 4.38 -8.20 -6.61
N GLU A 169 5.00 -8.17 -7.78
CA GLU A 169 5.14 -6.99 -8.64
C GLU A 169 5.68 -5.78 -7.86
N THR A 170 5.14 -4.58 -8.10
CA THR A 170 5.80 -3.34 -7.68
C THR A 170 5.06 -2.64 -6.55
N LEU A 171 5.81 -2.29 -5.51
CA LEU A 171 5.48 -1.24 -4.53
C LEU A 171 6.33 0.00 -4.81
N VAL A 172 5.70 1.16 -4.96
CA VAL A 172 6.35 2.46 -5.04
C VAL A 172 6.05 3.25 -3.77
N VAL A 173 7.09 3.70 -3.06
CA VAL A 173 6.95 4.62 -1.92
C VAL A 173 7.32 6.02 -2.39
N GLY A 174 6.31 6.84 -2.65
CA GLY A 174 6.43 8.18 -3.24
C GLY A 174 6.77 8.14 -4.74
N ASP A 175 5.83 8.59 -5.56
CA ASP A 175 6.09 8.93 -6.97
C ASP A 175 6.80 10.31 -7.11
N ASP A 176 7.02 10.78 -8.35
CA ASP A 176 7.77 12.00 -8.69
C ASP A 176 7.27 13.27 -7.97
N GLY A 177 5.98 13.31 -7.61
CA GLY A 177 5.38 14.43 -6.90
C GLY A 177 5.41 14.31 -5.37
N HIS A 178 5.79 13.15 -4.83
CA HIS A 178 5.52 12.78 -3.44
C HIS A 178 6.79 12.29 -2.70
N GLY A 179 7.89 13.03 -2.81
CA GLY A 179 9.14 12.74 -2.08
C GLY A 179 9.02 12.78 -0.54
N THR A 180 7.92 13.32 0.00
CA THR A 180 7.62 13.29 1.44
C THR A 180 6.89 12.02 1.88
N ALA A 181 6.50 11.15 0.96
CA ALA A 181 5.86 9.87 1.27
C ALA A 181 6.78 9.02 2.14
N SER A 182 6.19 8.26 3.06
CA SER A 182 6.98 7.44 3.97
C SER A 182 6.30 6.16 4.41
N LEU A 183 7.13 5.20 4.82
CA LEU A 183 6.74 4.03 5.61
C LEU A 183 7.48 4.08 6.95
N ALA A 184 6.78 3.95 8.07
CA ALA A 184 7.43 3.98 9.39
C ALA A 184 8.18 2.68 9.72
N GLY A 185 7.59 1.53 9.38
CA GLY A 185 8.10 0.20 9.71
C GLY A 185 9.14 -0.36 8.73
N ASP A 186 9.46 -1.64 8.94
CA ASP A 186 10.38 -2.42 8.09
C ASP A 186 9.72 -2.78 6.75
N VAL A 187 10.55 -3.07 5.74
CA VAL A 187 10.11 -3.54 4.42
C VAL A 187 10.89 -4.80 4.01
N THR A 188 10.17 -5.83 3.57
CA THR A 188 10.74 -7.00 2.89
C THR A 188 10.22 -7.10 1.46
N VAL A 189 11.10 -7.42 0.51
CA VAL A 189 10.75 -7.58 -0.91
C VAL A 189 11.10 -8.98 -1.35
N ASP A 190 10.08 -9.77 -1.66
CA ASP A 190 10.23 -11.17 -2.04
C ASP A 190 10.85 -11.32 -3.44
N SER A 191 11.34 -12.53 -3.75
CA SER A 191 11.89 -12.82 -5.07
C SER A 191 10.81 -12.63 -6.16
N GLY A 192 11.16 -11.89 -7.22
CA GLY A 192 10.22 -11.52 -8.27
C GLY A 192 9.39 -10.26 -7.99
N ALA A 193 9.42 -9.73 -6.77
CA ALA A 193 8.81 -8.45 -6.43
C ALA A 193 9.80 -7.28 -6.59
N ARG A 194 9.27 -6.06 -6.58
CA ARG A 194 10.01 -4.82 -6.78
C ARG A 194 9.61 -3.74 -5.78
N LEU A 195 10.60 -3.10 -5.18
CA LEU A 195 10.46 -1.83 -4.47
C LEU A 195 11.03 -0.69 -5.32
N GLY A 196 10.38 0.48 -5.29
CA GLY A 196 10.94 1.71 -5.83
C GLY A 196 10.34 2.98 -5.23
N GLY A 197 10.53 4.11 -5.90
CA GLY A 197 10.07 5.43 -5.49
C GLY A 197 11.16 6.32 -4.87
N ILE A 198 10.76 7.51 -4.44
CA ILE A 198 11.64 8.56 -3.91
C ILE A 198 11.35 8.93 -2.44
N GLY A 199 10.49 8.16 -1.77
CA GLY A 199 10.10 8.39 -0.39
C GLY A 199 11.13 7.92 0.65
N THR A 200 10.70 7.89 1.90
CA THR A 200 11.51 7.44 3.05
C THR A 200 10.93 6.17 3.67
N ILE A 201 11.76 5.16 3.86
CA ILE A 201 11.45 3.98 4.67
C ILE A 201 12.18 4.16 6.00
N GLY A 202 11.44 4.27 7.10
CA GLY A 202 11.98 4.53 8.43
C GLY A 202 12.71 3.32 9.03
N GLY A 203 12.21 2.12 8.77
CA GLY A 203 12.75 0.86 9.28
C GLY A 203 13.89 0.26 8.45
N ASN A 204 14.15 -1.01 8.70
CA ASN A 204 15.06 -1.84 7.93
C ASN A 204 14.45 -2.24 6.58
N VAL A 205 15.30 -2.46 5.58
CA VAL A 205 14.90 -2.95 4.27
C VAL A 205 15.66 -4.22 3.93
N THR A 206 14.95 -5.28 3.56
CA THR A 206 15.53 -6.54 3.05
C THR A 206 15.01 -6.83 1.65
N ILE A 207 15.91 -7.01 0.69
CA ILE A 207 15.58 -7.23 -0.73
C ILE A 207 16.05 -8.63 -1.18
N LEU A 208 15.10 -9.47 -1.55
CA LEU A 208 15.32 -10.72 -2.30
C LEU A 208 14.93 -10.58 -3.78
N GLY A 209 14.02 -9.64 -4.09
CA GLY A 209 13.62 -9.26 -5.43
C GLY A 209 14.48 -8.13 -6.00
N THR A 210 13.82 -7.11 -6.55
CA THR A 210 14.48 -5.93 -7.13
C THR A 210 14.22 -4.70 -6.29
N HIS A 211 15.25 -3.89 -6.08
CA HIS A 211 15.11 -2.54 -5.57
C HIS A 211 15.52 -1.56 -6.66
N GLY A 212 14.53 -1.01 -7.35
CA GLY A 212 14.71 0.04 -8.34
C GLY A 212 14.54 1.40 -7.69
N VAL A 213 15.65 1.98 -7.25
CA VAL A 213 15.64 3.25 -6.54
C VAL A 213 15.19 4.36 -7.47
N GLY A 214 14.33 5.26 -6.99
CA GLY A 214 13.86 6.39 -7.78
C GLY A 214 12.61 6.09 -8.61
N ASN A 215 12.31 7.04 -9.49
CA ASN A 215 11.26 7.03 -10.52
C ASN A 215 11.65 8.17 -11.49
N SER A 216 12.49 7.89 -12.49
CA SER A 216 13.50 8.85 -12.96
C SER A 216 14.57 9.17 -11.90
N ILE A 217 15.53 10.05 -12.21
CA ILE A 217 16.61 10.47 -11.29
C ILE A 217 16.04 10.95 -9.94
N GLY A 218 16.20 10.15 -8.89
CA GLY A 218 15.62 10.39 -7.58
C GLY A 218 16.48 9.90 -6.42
N VAL A 219 16.08 10.29 -5.20
CA VAL A 219 16.73 9.84 -3.97
C VAL A 219 15.70 9.10 -3.13
N GLN A 220 16.01 7.86 -2.74
CA GLN A 220 15.22 7.14 -1.74
C GLN A 220 16.04 7.03 -0.46
N THR A 221 15.36 7.09 0.69
CA THR A 221 16.02 7.01 2.00
C THR A 221 15.55 5.79 2.78
N VAL A 222 16.50 5.05 3.34
CA VAL A 222 16.29 3.98 4.32
C VAL A 222 16.88 4.43 5.64
N GLY A 223 16.04 4.57 6.68
CA GLY A 223 16.45 5.01 8.01
C GLY A 223 17.19 3.92 8.79
N GLY A 224 16.82 2.65 8.59
CA GLY A 224 17.44 1.50 9.24
C GLY A 224 18.58 0.85 8.45
N ASN A 225 18.80 -0.44 8.71
CA ASN A 225 19.75 -1.27 7.97
C ASN A 225 19.19 -1.61 6.58
N TYR A 226 20.09 -1.74 5.62
CA TYR A 226 19.78 -2.12 4.25
C TYR A 226 20.49 -3.43 3.89
N VAL A 227 19.71 -4.47 3.61
CA VAL A 227 20.18 -5.77 3.12
C VAL A 227 19.62 -6.00 1.74
N ASN A 228 20.48 -6.21 0.75
CA ASN A 228 20.07 -6.60 -0.59
C ASN A 228 20.85 -7.83 -1.04
N HIS A 229 20.12 -8.93 -1.29
CA HIS A 229 20.64 -10.17 -1.87
C HIS A 229 20.00 -10.48 -3.23
N GLY A 230 19.25 -9.53 -3.79
CA GLY A 230 18.60 -9.62 -5.10
C GLY A 230 19.24 -8.65 -6.09
N ILE A 231 18.43 -7.83 -6.73
CA ILE A 231 18.86 -6.83 -7.72
C ILE A 231 18.79 -5.43 -7.12
N PHE A 232 19.86 -4.66 -7.28
CA PHE A 232 19.85 -3.22 -7.08
C PHE A 232 19.83 -2.54 -8.44
N GLU A 233 18.73 -1.88 -8.78
CA GLU A 233 18.54 -1.21 -10.05
C GLU A 233 18.58 0.32 -9.89
N VAL A 234 19.35 0.97 -10.76
CA VAL A 234 19.64 2.42 -10.68
C VAL A 234 19.64 2.99 -12.10
N GLU A 235 18.90 4.08 -12.32
CA GLU A 235 19.06 4.92 -13.49
C GLU A 235 20.27 5.82 -13.32
N ALA A 236 21.18 5.80 -14.30
CA ALA A 236 22.43 6.59 -14.25
C ALA A 236 22.71 7.35 -15.57
N PRO A 237 21.86 8.30 -15.97
CA PRO A 237 22.14 9.20 -17.09
C PRO A 237 23.35 10.13 -16.82
N PRO A 238 23.92 10.80 -17.83
CA PRO A 238 25.04 11.73 -17.64
C PRO A 238 24.72 12.92 -16.74
N ALA A 239 23.46 13.28 -16.59
CA ALA A 239 23.06 14.46 -15.81
C ALA A 239 22.94 14.17 -14.30
N GLY A 240 22.92 12.89 -13.89
CA GLY A 240 22.70 12.48 -12.50
C GLY A 240 22.41 10.99 -12.42
N ALA A 241 22.31 10.44 -11.22
CA ALA A 241 21.92 9.06 -11.02
C ALA A 241 20.96 8.95 -9.85
N ASP A 242 20.16 7.89 -9.83
CA ASP A 242 19.44 7.50 -8.63
C ASP A 242 20.41 7.27 -7.48
N ARG A 243 19.95 7.62 -6.28
CA ARG A 243 20.75 7.45 -5.06
C ARG A 243 19.92 6.91 -3.93
N LEU A 244 20.40 5.82 -3.35
CA LEU A 244 19.93 5.32 -2.06
C LEU A 244 20.74 5.97 -0.94
N ILE A 245 20.05 6.55 0.06
CA ILE A 245 20.67 6.96 1.32
C ILE A 245 20.29 5.94 2.38
N VAL A 246 21.27 5.41 3.11
CA VAL A 246 21.06 4.44 4.19
C VAL A 246 21.56 5.02 5.51
N GLY A 247 20.72 4.99 6.54
CA GLY A 247 21.03 5.48 7.88
C GLY A 247 21.68 4.45 8.80
N GLY A 248 21.55 3.16 8.48
CA GLY A 248 22.19 2.03 9.16
C GLY A 248 23.15 1.24 8.25
N THR A 249 23.46 0.01 8.67
CA THR A 249 24.44 -0.83 7.98
C THR A 249 23.98 -1.25 6.59
N VAL A 250 24.94 -1.50 5.69
CA VAL A 250 24.69 -1.95 4.32
C VAL A 250 25.30 -3.34 4.11
N ASP A 251 24.46 -4.32 3.78
CA ASP A 251 24.87 -5.63 3.27
C ASP A 251 24.35 -5.81 1.84
N ILE A 252 25.26 -5.93 0.90
CA ILE A 252 24.96 -6.17 -0.53
C ILE A 252 25.66 -7.43 -1.02
N SER A 253 26.01 -8.34 -0.11
CA SER A 253 26.70 -9.57 -0.45
C SER A 253 25.83 -10.44 -1.37
N GLY A 254 26.37 -10.80 -2.54
CA GLY A 254 25.62 -11.57 -3.55
C GLY A 254 24.59 -10.78 -4.36
N ALA A 255 24.42 -9.48 -4.12
CA ALA A 255 23.53 -8.64 -4.94
C ALA A 255 24.04 -8.49 -6.37
N THR A 256 23.11 -8.31 -7.31
CA THR A 256 23.39 -7.91 -8.70
C THR A 256 23.09 -6.42 -8.88
N LEU A 257 24.04 -5.66 -9.43
CA LEU A 257 23.80 -4.29 -9.86
C LEU A 257 23.24 -4.29 -11.30
N ASN A 258 22.07 -3.69 -11.50
CA ASN A 258 21.50 -3.39 -12.81
C ASN A 258 21.55 -1.88 -13.08
N LEU A 259 22.34 -1.46 -14.07
CA LEU A 259 22.42 -0.06 -14.47
C LEU A 259 21.51 0.20 -15.67
N VAL A 260 20.52 1.07 -15.48
CA VAL A 260 19.61 1.51 -16.53
C VAL A 260 20.11 2.82 -17.12
N LEU A 261 20.45 2.83 -18.41
CA LEU A 261 21.03 4.00 -19.09
C LEU A 261 19.96 4.68 -19.95
N THR A 262 19.70 5.96 -19.72
CA THR A 262 18.75 6.77 -20.48
C THR A 262 19.40 8.09 -20.95
N PRO A 263 19.43 8.42 -22.26
CA PRO A 263 19.12 7.56 -23.40
C PRO A 263 20.13 6.41 -23.55
N ALA A 264 19.69 5.28 -24.10
CA ALA A 264 20.53 4.09 -24.30
C ALA A 264 21.67 4.29 -25.33
N THR A 265 21.66 5.38 -26.09
CA THR A 265 22.70 5.74 -27.07
C THR A 265 23.55 6.90 -26.56
N ALA A 266 24.82 6.61 -26.29
CA ALA A 266 25.80 7.48 -25.62
C ALA A 266 26.38 8.62 -26.48
N GLU A 267 25.85 8.87 -27.68
CA GLU A 267 26.47 9.76 -28.68
C GLU A 267 26.54 11.24 -28.24
N SER A 268 25.73 11.65 -27.26
CA SER A 268 25.72 12.98 -26.66
C SER A 268 26.14 13.01 -25.19
N TRP A 269 26.61 11.89 -24.64
CA TRP A 269 26.98 11.81 -23.22
C TRP A 269 28.27 12.59 -22.99
N ASN A 270 28.17 13.72 -22.27
CA ASN A 270 29.35 14.33 -21.66
C ASN A 270 29.87 13.34 -20.61
N LEU A 271 30.90 12.57 -20.96
CA LEU A 271 31.56 11.62 -20.05
C LEU A 271 32.01 12.36 -18.79
N LEU A 272 31.28 12.16 -17.69
CA LEU A 272 31.73 12.54 -16.37
C LEU A 272 32.70 11.46 -15.90
N ASN A 273 33.99 11.79 -15.93
CA ASN A 273 35.03 10.94 -15.37
C ASN A 273 35.04 11.11 -13.84
N GLY A 274 34.49 10.13 -13.11
CA GLY A 274 34.51 10.12 -11.65
C GLY A 274 33.70 8.96 -11.05
N PRO A 275 33.84 8.71 -9.73
CA PRO A 275 33.01 7.75 -9.03
C PRO A 275 31.56 8.28 -8.92
N TYR A 276 30.58 7.41 -9.20
CA TYR A 276 29.17 7.67 -8.93
C TYR A 276 28.76 7.01 -7.62
N THR A 277 28.21 7.79 -6.69
CA THR A 277 27.69 7.27 -5.43
C THR A 277 26.21 6.94 -5.60
N ILE A 278 25.92 5.66 -5.83
CA ILE A 278 24.55 5.14 -5.97
C ILE A 278 23.98 4.65 -4.63
N ILE A 279 24.85 4.35 -3.66
CA ILE A 279 24.49 4.09 -2.26
C ILE A 279 25.37 4.98 -1.39
N GLN A 280 24.74 5.85 -0.60
CA GLN A 280 25.37 6.66 0.43
C GLN A 280 25.03 6.07 1.80
N ASN A 281 26.01 5.47 2.47
CA ASN A 281 25.88 4.98 3.83
C ASN A 281 26.25 6.09 4.83
N ASN A 282 25.32 6.46 5.71
CA ASN A 282 25.48 7.45 6.78
C ASN A 282 25.64 6.82 8.18
N GLY A 283 25.63 5.48 8.34
CA GLY A 283 25.74 4.77 9.62
C GLY A 283 26.10 3.28 9.53
#